data_AF-A0A7V1IJG5-F1
#
_entry.id   AF-A0A7V1IJG5-F1
#
_cell.length_a   1.000
_cell.length_b   1.000
_cell.length_c   1.000
_cell.angle_alpha   90.00
_cell.angle_beta   90.00
_cell.angle_gamma   90.00
#
_symmetry.space_group_name_H-M   'P 1'
#
loop_
_entity.id
_entity.type
_entity.pdbx_description
1 polymer ?
#
loop_
_entity_poly.entity_id
_entity_poly.type
_entity_poly.pdbx_seq_one_letter_code
_entity_poly.pdbx_strand_id
1 'polypeptide(L)' 'MPVPVSRPTRASSPPLIADELEKLDSLRQRGVLTQEEFDQQKKKLLAR' A
#
# COMPACT_ATOMS: atom_id res chain seq x y z
N MET A 1 -34.40 23.48 -9.92
CA MET A 1 -33.41 22.71 -10.71
C MET A 1 -32.66 21.78 -9.76
N PRO A 2 -32.53 20.47 -10.03
CA PRO A 2 -31.68 19.59 -9.22
C PRO A 2 -30.23 19.65 -9.75
N VAL A 3 -29.27 19.84 -8.85
CA VAL A 3 -27.84 19.75 -9.16
C VAL A 3 -27.40 18.27 -9.18
N PRO A 4 -26.63 17.82 -10.18
CA PRO A 4 -26.02 16.50 -10.15
C PRO A 4 -24.81 16.51 -9.22
N VAL A 5 -24.88 15.77 -8.11
CA VAL A 5 -23.71 15.47 -7.27
C VAL A 5 -22.90 14.38 -7.97
N SER A 6 -21.95 14.80 -8.80
CA SER A 6 -20.94 13.90 -9.37
C SER A 6 -19.94 13.51 -8.28
N ARG A 7 -19.93 12.22 -7.99
CA ARG A 7 -19.18 11.53 -6.93
C ARG A 7 -17.69 11.86 -7.00
N PRO A 8 -16.99 12.05 -5.86
CA PRO A 8 -15.54 12.16 -5.87
C PRO A 8 -14.97 10.86 -6.42
N THR A 9 -14.28 10.97 -7.55
CA THR A 9 -13.45 9.93 -8.15
C THR A 9 -12.51 9.39 -7.07
N ARG A 10 -12.58 8.08 -6.80
CA ARG A 10 -11.58 7.40 -5.97
C ARG A 10 -10.23 7.70 -6.60
N ALA A 11 -9.45 8.53 -5.92
CA ALA A 11 -8.07 8.79 -6.24
C ALA A 11 -7.35 7.45 -6.17
N SER A 12 -7.23 6.79 -7.32
CA SER A 12 -6.29 5.71 -7.54
C SER A 12 -4.92 6.37 -7.70
N SER A 13 -4.47 7.01 -6.63
CA SER A 13 -3.08 7.45 -6.53
C SER A 13 -2.21 6.21 -6.74
N PRO A 14 -1.13 6.28 -7.53
CA PRO A 14 -0.19 5.17 -7.59
C PRO A 14 0.19 4.84 -6.14
N PRO A 15 0.10 3.58 -5.72
CA PRO A 15 0.45 3.21 -4.36
C PRO A 15 1.85 3.74 -4.12
N LEU A 16 1.97 4.70 -3.21
CA LEU A 16 3.27 5.23 -2.84
C LEU A 16 4.03 4.05 -2.26
N ILE A 17 5.30 3.88 -2.63
CA ILE A 17 6.13 2.78 -2.12
C ILE A 17 6.08 2.74 -0.57
N ALA A 18 5.92 3.90 0.08
CA ALA A 18 5.66 4.02 1.52
C ALA A 18 4.41 3.27 2.00
N ASP A 19 3.29 3.38 1.30
CA ASP A 19 2.03 2.67 1.59
C ASP A 19 2.20 1.15 1.50
N GLU A 20 2.95 0.66 0.50
CA GLU A 20 3.25 -0.77 0.37
C GLU A 20 4.20 -1.26 1.47
N LEU A 21 5.19 -0.45 1.86
CA LEU A 21 6.09 -0.76 2.97
C LEU A 21 5.35 -0.82 4.32
N GLU A 22 4.40 0.08 4.56
CA GLU A 22 3.60 0.10 5.78
C GLU A 22 2.68 -1.13 5.89
N LYS A 23 2.08 -1.55 4.77
CA LYS A 23 1.31 -2.80 4.69
C LYS A 23 2.18 -4.02 4.95
N LEU A 24 3.38 -4.07 4.36
CA LEU A 24 4.33 -5.15 4.59
C LEU A 24 4.78 -5.23 6.06
N ASP A 25 5.05 -4.10 6.69
CA ASP A 25 5.46 -4.08 8.09
C ASP A 25 4.31 -4.52 9.01
N SER A 26 3.09 -4.07 8.70
CA SER A 26 1.87 -4.52 9.40
C SER A 26 1.68 -6.03 9.33
N LEU A 27 1.94 -6.66 8.16
CA LEU A 27 1.88 -8.11 8.00
C LEU A 27 2.95 -8.83 8.81
N ARG A 28 4.18 -8.28 8.88
CA ARG A 28 5.26 -8.78 9.73
C ARG A 28 4.90 -8.70 11.22
N GLN A 29 4.40 -7.56 11.68
CA GLN A 29 3.98 -7.36 13.08
C GLN A 29 2.85 -8.31 13.49
N ARG A 30 1.96 -8.65 12.56
CA ARG A 30 0.89 -9.64 12.77
C ARG A 30 1.37 -11.09 12.71
N GLY A 31 2.65 -11.33 12.45
CA GLY A 31 3.23 -12.67 12.31
C GLY A 31 2.85 -13.40 11.03
N VAL A 32 2.29 -12.69 10.03
CA VAL A 32 1.93 -13.26 8.72
C VAL A 32 3.19 -13.46 7.86
N LEU A 33 4.17 -12.57 8.03
CA LEU A 33 5.46 -12.64 7.35
C LEU A 33 6.57 -12.77 8.39
N THR A 34 7.61 -13.55 8.05
CA THR A 34 8.86 -13.55 8.79
C THR A 34 9.68 -12.30 8.46
N GLN A 35 10.68 -11.98 9.29
CA GLN A 35 11.59 -10.88 9.02
C GLN A 35 12.27 -11.01 7.64
N GLU A 36 12.62 -12.24 7.25
CA GLU A 36 13.29 -12.53 5.98
C GLU A 36 12.39 -12.26 4.77
N GLU A 37 11.12 -12.69 4.84
CA GLU A 37 10.12 -12.44 3.81
C GLU A 37 9.82 -10.94 3.65
N PHE A 38 9.73 -10.22 4.77
CA PHE A 38 9.57 -8.77 4.77
C PHE A 38 10.75 -8.07 4.08
N ASP A 39 11.99 -8.44 4.43
CA ASP A 39 13.19 -7.82 3.85
C ASP A 39 13.31 -8.08 2.34
N GLN A 40 12.97 -9.29 1.87
CA GLN A 40 12.95 -9.61 0.44
C GLN A 40 11.94 -8.74 -0.32
N GLN A 41 10.71 -8.63 0.18
CA GLN A 41 9.67 -7.82 -0.48
C GLN A 41 9.99 -6.32 -0.42
N LYS A 42 10.50 -5.83 0.72
CA LYS A 42 10.97 -4.45 0.88
C LYS A 42 12.06 -4.10 -0.13
N LYS A 43 13.08 -4.96 -0.29
CA LYS A 43 14.13 -4.76 -1.31
C LYS A 43 13.57 -4.73 -2.72
N LYS A 44 12.62 -5.61 -3.04
CA LYS A 44 11.98 -5.67 -4.36
C LYS A 44 11.18 -4.41 -4.69
N LEU A 45 10.50 -3.85 -3.69
CA LEU A 45 9.75 -2.59 -3.80
C LEU A 45 10.66 -1.37 -3.96
N LEU A 46 11.79 -1.33 -3.25
CA LEU A 46 12.76 -0.24 -3.32
C LEU A 46 13.62 -0.27 -4.60
N ALA A 47 13.74 -1.44 -5.24
CA ALA A 47 14.52 -1.63 -6.46
C ALA A 47 13.71 -1.43 -7.75
N ARG A 48 12.44 -1.04 -7.64
CA ARG A 48 11.52 -0.79 -8.76
C ARG A 48 11.68 0.64 -9.28
#